data_AF-K4A9B0-F1
#
_entry.id   AF-K4A9B0-F1
#
_cell.length_a   1.000
_cell.length_b   1.000
_cell.length_c   1.000
_cell.angle_alpha   90.00
_cell.angle_beta   90.00
_cell.angle_gamma   90.00
#
_symmetry.space_group_name_H-M   'P 1'
#
loop_
_entity.id
_entity.type
_entity.pdbx_description
1 polymer ?
#
loop_
_entity_poly.entity_id
_entity_poly.type
_entity_poly.pdbx_seq_one_letter_code
_entity_poly.pdbx_strand_id
1 'polypeptide(L)'
;MVMEGNAGTLYGRLNRASTRGFLAYVAAGAACAAVLACFVLSAADPRAAAGRNDGLLRLASRSARVWPDLAFNWRVVVATVIGFLGSAFGTVGGVGGGGIFVPMLNLVVGFDTKSAAALSKCMIMGASASSVWYNLQVSHPTKEAPVIDYKLALLFQPMLMVGITIGVELSVVFPYWLITVLIIILFVGTSSRSFYKGIIMWREETMILMETREREEQSKAACAANDVVIDPSYEPLLTQPQPKVKSALETFLFNLRWKNILVLMSVWSFFLVLQVLKNNSKSCSTFYWVINILQVPVAVSVFLWEAVKLCRESRARRMNGNSECVCEASIEWSPAQLMFCAFCGLLGGTVGGLLGSGGGFILGPLLLELGCIPQVASATATFVMMFSSSLSVVEFYFLHRFPIPFAAYLIFVSILAGFWGQCLVRKIVHVLKRASLIVFILSSVIFASALTMGVVGTRKSISMINNHEYMGFLDFCK
;
A
#
# COMPACT_ATOMS: atom_id res chain seq x y z
N MET A 1 -26.41 19.58 -46.14
CA MET A 1 -27.06 18.27 -45.98
C MET A 1 -26.00 17.20 -46.21
N VAL A 2 -25.79 16.33 -45.20
CA VAL A 2 -24.96 15.11 -45.19
C VAL A 2 -23.43 15.29 -45.30
N MET A 3 -22.76 15.24 -44.15
CA MET A 3 -21.56 14.44 -43.86
C MET A 3 -21.24 14.52 -42.33
N GLU A 4 -22.26 14.37 -41.48
CA GLU A 4 -22.09 13.90 -40.09
C GLU A 4 -22.13 12.38 -40.13
N GLY A 5 -21.01 11.69 -39.89
CA GLY A 5 -21.04 10.22 -39.96
C GLY A 5 -19.80 9.44 -39.55
N ASN A 6 -18.75 10.03 -38.97
CA ASN A 6 -17.54 9.24 -38.66
C ASN A 6 -16.82 9.51 -37.32
N ALA A 7 -17.29 10.44 -36.48
CA ALA A 7 -16.67 10.69 -35.17
C ALA A 7 -17.03 9.64 -34.09
N GLY A 8 -18.23 9.02 -34.18
CA GLY A 8 -18.67 7.99 -33.23
C GLY A 8 -17.96 6.63 -33.40
N THR A 9 -17.52 6.31 -34.62
CA THR A 9 -16.93 5.03 -34.99
C THR A 9 -15.45 4.91 -34.60
N LEU A 10 -14.71 6.03 -34.54
CA LEU A 10 -13.30 6.05 -34.17
C LEU A 10 -13.11 5.91 -32.64
N TYR A 11 -13.94 6.59 -31.85
CA TYR A 11 -13.97 6.45 -30.38
C TYR A 11 -14.41 5.03 -29.97
N GLY A 12 -15.39 4.45 -30.67
CA GLY A 12 -15.81 3.06 -30.48
C GLY A 12 -14.75 2.02 -30.87
N ARG A 13 -13.99 2.24 -31.96
CA ARG A 13 -12.87 1.36 -32.37
C ARG A 13 -11.66 1.47 -31.46
N LEU A 14 -11.29 2.68 -31.01
CA LEU A 14 -10.22 2.86 -30.02
C LEU A 14 -10.57 2.20 -28.69
N ASN A 15 -11.83 2.32 -28.25
CA ASN A 15 -12.26 1.70 -27.00
C ASN A 15 -12.23 0.17 -27.12
N ARG A 16 -12.74 -0.42 -28.22
CA ARG A 16 -12.74 -1.88 -28.44
C ARG A 16 -11.34 -2.49 -28.64
N ALA A 17 -10.43 -1.76 -29.28
CA ALA A 17 -9.01 -2.15 -29.41
C ALA A 17 -8.25 -2.01 -28.08
N SER A 18 -8.55 -0.96 -27.31
CA SER A 18 -8.01 -0.76 -25.95
C SER A 18 -8.53 -1.82 -24.98
N THR A 19 -9.80 -2.24 -25.06
CA THR A 19 -10.34 -3.32 -24.21
C THR A 19 -9.77 -4.70 -24.57
N ARG A 20 -9.56 -5.00 -25.86
CA ARG A 20 -8.90 -6.26 -26.29
C ARG A 20 -7.42 -6.27 -25.92
N GLY A 21 -6.71 -5.14 -26.09
CA GLY A 21 -5.35 -4.97 -25.59
C GLY A 21 -5.27 -5.10 -24.07
N PHE A 22 -6.21 -4.51 -23.35
CA PHE A 22 -6.37 -4.59 -21.89
C PHE A 22 -6.59 -6.03 -21.40
N LEU A 23 -7.52 -6.77 -22.01
CA LEU A 23 -7.76 -8.18 -21.70
C LEU A 23 -6.53 -9.04 -22.05
N ALA A 24 -5.86 -8.76 -23.17
CA ALA A 24 -4.64 -9.47 -23.56
C ALA A 24 -3.48 -9.19 -22.60
N TYR A 25 -3.33 -7.95 -22.10
CA TYR A 25 -2.28 -7.57 -21.17
C TYR A 25 -2.50 -8.14 -19.76
N VAL A 26 -3.73 -8.09 -19.24
CA VAL A 26 -4.08 -8.70 -17.95
C VAL A 26 -4.00 -10.23 -18.05
N ALA A 27 -4.47 -10.82 -19.15
CA ALA A 27 -4.33 -12.25 -19.40
C ALA A 27 -2.86 -12.65 -19.57
N ALA A 28 -2.01 -11.84 -20.20
CA ALA A 28 -0.57 -12.09 -20.30
C ALA A 28 0.13 -11.98 -18.95
N GLY A 29 -0.20 -11.00 -18.12
CA GLY A 29 0.33 -10.89 -16.76
C GLY A 29 -0.08 -12.08 -15.87
N ALA A 30 -1.36 -12.47 -15.94
CA ALA A 30 -1.89 -13.63 -15.23
C ALA A 30 -1.34 -14.97 -15.77
N ALA A 31 -1.17 -15.09 -17.10
CA ALA A 31 -0.59 -16.26 -17.74
C ALA A 31 0.91 -16.37 -17.45
N CYS A 32 1.67 -15.29 -17.45
CA CYS A 32 3.07 -15.28 -17.03
C CYS A 32 3.20 -15.68 -15.56
N ALA A 33 2.34 -15.16 -14.67
CA ALA A 33 2.33 -15.57 -13.27
C ALA A 33 1.97 -17.06 -13.12
N ALA A 34 1.01 -17.57 -13.89
CA ALA A 34 0.60 -18.99 -13.88
C ALA A 34 1.68 -19.92 -14.46
N VAL A 35 2.32 -19.54 -15.58
CA VAL A 35 3.40 -20.30 -16.22
C VAL A 35 4.63 -20.33 -15.33
N LEU A 36 4.98 -19.20 -14.67
CA LEU A 36 6.08 -19.20 -13.70
C LEU A 36 5.74 -19.94 -12.41
N ALA A 37 4.49 -19.93 -11.95
CA ALA A 37 4.05 -20.78 -10.86
C ALA A 37 4.32 -22.25 -11.19
N CYS A 38 3.96 -22.69 -12.40
CA CYS A 38 4.25 -24.04 -12.87
C CYS A 38 5.77 -24.32 -12.99
N PHE A 39 6.57 -23.32 -13.38
CA PHE A 39 8.02 -23.46 -13.52
C PHE A 39 8.76 -23.55 -12.17
N VAL A 40 8.40 -22.71 -11.20
CA VAL A 40 8.95 -22.74 -9.84
C VAL A 40 8.51 -23.99 -9.09
N LEU A 41 7.27 -24.45 -9.29
CA LEU A 41 6.78 -25.73 -8.76
C LEU A 41 7.48 -26.94 -9.40
N SER A 42 7.90 -26.85 -10.66
CA SER A 42 8.69 -27.91 -11.32
C SER A 42 10.17 -27.90 -10.91
N ALA A 43 10.69 -26.74 -10.49
CA ALA A 43 12.07 -26.60 -10.00
C ALA A 43 12.23 -26.92 -8.50
N ALA A 44 11.12 -26.99 -7.75
CA ALA A 44 11.11 -27.49 -6.38
C ALA A 44 11.24 -29.03 -6.38
N ASP A 45 12.47 -29.50 -6.46
CA ASP A 45 12.82 -30.93 -6.52
C ASP A 45 12.25 -31.69 -5.29
N PRO A 46 11.47 -32.78 -5.45
CA PRO A 46 10.92 -33.57 -4.33
C PRO A 46 11.98 -34.29 -3.48
N ARG A 47 13.26 -34.25 -3.89
CA ARG A 47 14.30 -35.16 -3.38
C ARG A 47 15.04 -34.69 -2.14
N ALA A 48 14.81 -33.46 -1.65
CA ALA A 48 15.49 -32.97 -0.45
C ALA A 48 14.80 -33.32 0.90
N ALA A 49 13.59 -33.88 0.88
CA ALA A 49 12.79 -34.13 2.09
C ALA A 49 12.76 -35.59 2.57
N ALA A 50 13.39 -36.53 1.86
CA ALA A 50 13.27 -37.98 2.13
C ALA A 50 14.39 -38.57 3.03
N GLY A 51 15.15 -37.74 3.75
CA GLY A 51 16.37 -38.19 4.46
C GLY A 51 16.49 -37.77 5.91
N ARG A 52 15.47 -38.00 6.77
CA ARG A 52 15.67 -38.05 8.23
C ARG A 52 14.46 -38.64 8.99
N ASN A 53 14.16 -39.91 8.74
CA ASN A 53 13.43 -40.72 9.71
C ASN A 53 14.45 -41.45 10.58
N ASP A 54 14.74 -40.91 11.77
CA ASP A 54 15.22 -41.72 12.89
C ASP A 54 14.67 -41.14 14.20
N GLY A 55 14.12 -42.05 15.01
CA GLY A 55 13.17 -41.74 16.06
C GLY A 55 13.75 -41.05 17.28
N LEU A 56 12.93 -40.17 17.87
CA LEU A 56 12.83 -40.05 19.32
C LEU A 56 11.49 -39.41 19.68
N LEU A 57 10.59 -40.22 20.23
CA LEU A 57 9.42 -39.78 20.97
C LEU A 57 9.85 -38.81 22.09
N ARG A 58 9.57 -37.52 21.92
CA ARG A 58 9.43 -36.58 23.04
C ARG A 58 8.06 -35.94 22.96
N LEU A 59 7.16 -36.40 23.84
CA LEU A 59 5.96 -35.67 24.24
C LEU A 59 6.39 -34.26 24.70
N ALA A 60 6.21 -33.28 23.83
CA ALA A 60 6.18 -31.89 24.19
C ALA A 60 4.87 -31.32 23.64
N SER A 61 4.07 -30.76 24.54
CA SER A 61 2.81 -30.05 24.32
C SER A 61 2.98 -28.82 23.41
N ARG A 62 3.22 -29.06 22.12
CA ARG A 62 3.09 -28.10 21.03
C ARG A 62 2.59 -28.91 19.84
N SER A 63 1.30 -28.79 19.53
CA SER A 63 0.75 -29.35 18.29
C SER A 63 1.69 -28.97 17.14
N ALA A 64 2.27 -29.97 16.46
CA ALA A 64 3.24 -29.73 15.40
C ALA A 64 2.58 -28.82 14.37
N ARG A 65 3.18 -27.65 14.11
CA ARG A 65 2.65 -26.71 13.12
C ARG A 65 2.89 -27.31 11.74
N VAL A 66 1.89 -28.03 11.22
CA VAL A 66 1.92 -28.60 9.88
C VAL A 66 1.47 -27.50 8.91
N TRP A 67 2.39 -27.04 8.05
CA TRP A 67 2.05 -26.15 6.95
C TRP A 67 1.62 -26.95 5.73
N PRO A 68 0.71 -26.42 4.90
CA PRO A 68 0.38 -27.06 3.63
C PRO A 68 1.60 -27.06 2.71
N ASP A 69 1.87 -28.21 2.08
CA ASP A 69 2.94 -28.35 1.10
C ASP A 69 2.65 -27.49 -0.14
N LEU A 70 3.70 -26.91 -0.71
CA LEU A 70 3.62 -26.13 -1.93
C LEU A 70 3.48 -27.09 -3.13
N ALA A 71 2.27 -27.60 -3.33
CA ALA A 71 1.90 -28.46 -4.45
C ALA A 71 0.95 -27.72 -5.41
N PHE A 72 1.04 -28.03 -6.71
CA PHE A 72 0.12 -27.49 -7.70
C PHE A 72 -1.30 -27.99 -7.42
N ASN A 73 -2.17 -27.10 -6.96
CA ASN A 73 -3.55 -27.40 -6.62
C ASN A 73 -4.45 -26.21 -7.00
N TRP A 74 -5.73 -26.45 -7.28
CA TRP A 74 -6.70 -25.41 -7.61
C TRP A 74 -6.75 -24.31 -6.54
N ARG A 75 -6.54 -24.67 -5.26
CA ARG A 75 -6.44 -23.74 -4.13
C ARG A 75 -5.31 -22.73 -4.33
N VAL A 76 -4.13 -23.18 -4.76
CA VAL A 76 -2.96 -22.31 -5.01
C VAL A 76 -3.22 -21.42 -6.22
N VAL A 77 -3.87 -21.93 -7.28
CA VAL A 77 -4.24 -21.12 -8.45
C VAL A 77 -5.21 -20.00 -8.05
N VAL A 78 -6.29 -20.32 -7.32
CA VAL A 78 -7.25 -19.33 -6.82
C VAL A 78 -6.58 -18.31 -5.89
N ALA A 79 -5.74 -18.78 -4.97
CA ALA A 79 -4.95 -17.93 -4.08
C ALA A 79 -4.03 -16.97 -4.85
N THR A 80 -3.42 -17.44 -5.94
CA THR A 80 -2.54 -16.65 -6.81
C THR A 80 -3.33 -15.58 -7.55
N VAL A 81 -4.51 -15.89 -8.08
CA VAL A 81 -5.37 -14.92 -8.77
C VAL A 81 -5.88 -13.85 -7.80
N ILE A 82 -6.41 -14.26 -6.64
CA ILE A 82 -6.89 -13.33 -5.62
C ILE A 82 -5.73 -12.49 -5.07
N GLY A 83 -4.56 -13.12 -4.83
CA GLY A 83 -3.35 -12.45 -4.40
C GLY A 83 -2.86 -11.42 -5.42
N PHE A 84 -2.86 -11.76 -6.71
CA PHE A 84 -2.49 -10.86 -7.79
C PHE A 84 -3.44 -9.65 -7.85
N LEU A 85 -4.76 -9.86 -7.87
CA LEU A 85 -5.73 -8.77 -7.91
C LEU A 85 -5.66 -7.91 -6.64
N GLY A 86 -5.54 -8.55 -5.47
CA GLY A 86 -5.39 -7.86 -4.18
C GLY A 86 -4.12 -7.01 -4.10
N SER A 87 -2.98 -7.51 -4.61
CA SER A 87 -1.73 -6.76 -4.70
C SER A 87 -1.83 -5.61 -5.72
N ALA A 88 -2.42 -5.85 -6.89
CA ALA A 88 -2.54 -4.84 -7.93
C ALA A 88 -3.40 -3.65 -7.47
N PHE A 89 -4.61 -3.90 -6.98
CA PHE A 89 -5.50 -2.84 -6.51
C PHE A 89 -5.07 -2.26 -5.16
N GLY A 90 -4.55 -3.11 -4.26
CA GLY A 90 -4.10 -2.69 -2.94
C GLY A 90 -2.90 -1.74 -2.99
N THR A 91 -1.92 -1.99 -3.87
CA THR A 91 -0.77 -1.08 -4.02
C THR A 91 -1.17 0.25 -4.63
N VAL A 92 -2.02 0.24 -5.66
CA VAL A 92 -2.53 1.47 -6.28
C VAL A 92 -3.34 2.31 -5.29
N GLY A 93 -4.14 1.68 -4.44
CA GLY A 93 -4.87 2.38 -3.37
C GLY A 93 -3.98 2.89 -2.24
N GLY A 94 -2.69 2.52 -2.16
CA GLY A 94 -1.83 2.88 -1.03
C GLY A 94 -2.08 2.05 0.23
N VAL A 95 -2.68 0.87 0.09
CA VAL A 95 -3.15 0.02 1.21
C VAL A 95 -2.44 -1.33 1.31
N GLY A 96 -1.81 -1.79 0.23
CA GLY A 96 -0.97 -2.99 0.21
C GLY A 96 -1.73 -4.32 0.12
N GLY A 97 -3.07 -4.33 0.20
CA GLY A 97 -3.89 -5.53 -0.07
C GLY A 97 -3.95 -6.57 1.06
N GLY A 98 -3.27 -6.34 2.19
CA GLY A 98 -3.17 -7.30 3.30
C GLY A 98 -4.50 -7.79 3.88
N GLY A 99 -5.51 -6.91 3.87
CA GLY A 99 -6.86 -7.23 4.29
C GLY A 99 -7.53 -8.36 3.48
N ILE A 100 -7.12 -8.56 2.22
CA ILE A 100 -7.59 -9.64 1.35
C ILE A 100 -6.67 -10.87 1.47
N PHE A 101 -5.36 -10.65 1.66
CA PHE A 101 -4.38 -11.74 1.72
C PHE A 101 -4.60 -12.65 2.92
N VAL A 102 -4.86 -12.10 4.11
CA VAL A 102 -5.01 -12.92 5.32
C VAL A 102 -6.21 -13.87 5.23
N PRO A 103 -7.43 -13.42 4.85
CA PRO A 103 -8.55 -14.32 4.59
C PRO A 103 -8.29 -15.32 3.48
N MET A 104 -7.63 -14.91 2.39
CA MET A 104 -7.30 -15.80 1.28
C MET A 104 -6.37 -16.93 1.73
N LEU A 105 -5.28 -16.60 2.43
CA LEU A 105 -4.31 -17.58 2.92
C LEU A 105 -4.91 -18.51 3.98
N ASN A 106 -5.82 -18.01 4.81
CA ASN A 106 -6.48 -18.81 5.83
C ASN A 106 -7.58 -19.72 5.23
N LEU A 107 -8.52 -19.18 4.46
CA LEU A 107 -9.67 -19.95 3.95
C LEU A 107 -9.36 -20.80 2.72
N VAL A 108 -8.55 -20.29 1.79
CA VAL A 108 -8.31 -20.97 0.51
C VAL A 108 -7.14 -21.93 0.66
N VAL A 109 -6.03 -21.46 1.21
CA VAL A 109 -4.79 -22.27 1.31
C VAL A 109 -4.79 -23.12 2.59
N GLY A 110 -5.37 -22.64 3.68
CA GLY A 110 -5.44 -23.36 4.95
C GLY A 110 -4.33 -23.03 5.95
N PHE A 111 -3.65 -21.89 5.78
CA PHE A 111 -2.68 -21.42 6.78
C PHE A 111 -3.37 -20.96 8.06
N ASP A 112 -2.73 -21.19 9.21
CA ASP A 112 -3.19 -20.57 10.45
C ASP A 112 -3.15 -19.04 10.34
N THR A 113 -4.04 -18.37 11.06
CA THR A 113 -4.18 -16.89 11.06
C THR A 113 -2.87 -16.15 11.31
N LYS A 114 -1.98 -16.70 12.15
CA LYS A 114 -0.68 -16.09 12.47
C LYS A 114 0.31 -16.24 11.31
N SER A 115 0.42 -17.43 10.73
CA SER A 115 1.25 -17.65 9.53
C SER A 115 0.71 -16.90 8.30
N ALA A 116 -0.61 -16.84 8.14
CA ALA A 116 -1.27 -16.07 7.09
C ALA A 116 -0.97 -14.56 7.19
N ALA A 117 -1.00 -13.99 8.40
CA ALA A 117 -0.61 -12.60 8.65
C ALA A 117 0.88 -12.34 8.32
N ALA A 118 1.75 -13.31 8.59
CA ALA A 118 3.17 -13.22 8.25
C ALA A 118 3.44 -13.28 6.74
N LEU A 119 2.80 -14.23 6.04
CA LEU A 119 2.86 -14.34 4.58
C LEU A 119 2.24 -13.13 3.87
N SER A 120 1.16 -12.56 4.43
CA SER A 120 0.58 -11.29 3.96
C SER A 120 1.60 -10.15 3.98
N LYS A 121 2.41 -10.03 5.04
CA LYS A 121 3.49 -9.03 5.12
C LYS A 121 4.57 -9.24 4.05
N CYS A 122 4.89 -10.50 3.71
CA CYS A 122 5.78 -10.82 2.60
C CYS A 122 5.21 -10.32 1.26
N MET A 123 3.93 -10.61 1.01
CA MET A 123 3.22 -10.14 -0.19
C MET A 123 3.18 -8.61 -0.29
N ILE A 124 2.83 -7.92 0.81
CA ILE A 124 2.80 -6.45 0.87
C ILE A 124 4.19 -5.87 0.58
N MET A 125 5.25 -6.45 1.15
CA MET A 125 6.62 -6.02 0.91
C MET A 125 6.99 -6.11 -0.59
N GLY A 126 6.71 -7.23 -1.25
CA GLY A 126 6.97 -7.39 -2.68
C GLY A 126 6.16 -6.42 -3.55
N ALA A 127 4.86 -6.28 -3.26
CA ALA A 127 3.97 -5.40 -4.01
C ALA A 127 4.34 -3.92 -3.82
N SER A 128 4.65 -3.50 -2.58
CA SER A 128 5.06 -2.13 -2.29
C SER A 128 6.45 -1.80 -2.87
N ALA A 129 7.41 -2.73 -2.85
CA ALA A 129 8.73 -2.52 -3.45
C ALA A 129 8.65 -2.25 -4.96
N SER A 130 7.89 -3.07 -5.70
CA SER A 130 7.66 -2.86 -7.14
C SER A 130 6.90 -1.56 -7.43
N SER A 131 5.92 -1.22 -6.58
CA SER A 131 5.17 0.03 -6.68
C SER A 131 6.04 1.26 -6.42
N VAL A 132 6.93 1.22 -5.42
CA VAL A 132 7.88 2.30 -5.12
C VAL A 132 8.86 2.47 -6.26
N TRP A 133 9.40 1.37 -6.80
CA TRP A 133 10.26 1.40 -7.97
C TRP A 133 9.60 2.11 -9.15
N TYR A 134 8.34 1.78 -9.44
CA TYR A 134 7.57 2.46 -10.48
C TYR A 134 7.31 3.94 -10.15
N ASN A 135 6.90 4.25 -8.92
CA ASN A 135 6.61 5.62 -8.49
C ASN A 135 7.85 6.53 -8.50
N LEU A 136 9.06 5.98 -8.30
CA LEU A 136 10.31 6.72 -8.44
C LEU A 136 10.58 7.17 -9.88
N GLN A 137 10.00 6.49 -10.88
CA GLN A 137 10.14 6.87 -12.29
C GLN A 137 9.11 7.92 -12.72
N VAL A 138 8.18 8.30 -11.84
CA VAL A 138 7.09 9.22 -12.17
C VAL A 138 7.27 10.55 -11.45
N SER A 139 7.07 11.65 -12.17
CA SER A 139 7.13 13.02 -11.65
C SER A 139 5.79 13.47 -11.06
N HIS A 140 5.84 14.44 -10.14
CA HIS A 140 4.65 15.02 -9.51
C HIS A 140 3.71 15.65 -10.56
N PRO A 141 2.37 15.49 -10.46
CA PRO A 141 1.44 15.92 -11.51
C PRO A 141 1.45 17.43 -11.80
N THR A 142 1.70 18.25 -10.77
CA THR A 142 1.61 19.72 -10.88
C THR A 142 2.92 20.46 -10.67
N LYS A 143 4.01 19.79 -10.28
CA LYS A 143 5.27 20.45 -9.85
C LYS A 143 6.50 19.67 -10.28
N GLU A 144 7.64 20.34 -10.40
CA GLU A 144 8.95 19.67 -10.58
C GLU A 144 9.45 19.05 -9.27
N ALA A 145 8.72 18.05 -8.79
CA ALA A 145 8.97 17.36 -7.53
C ALA A 145 8.74 15.84 -7.69
N PRO A 146 9.26 15.01 -6.77
CA PRO A 146 8.90 13.60 -6.71
C PRO A 146 7.42 13.41 -6.31
N VAL A 147 6.80 12.33 -6.80
CA VAL A 147 5.44 11.95 -6.37
C VAL A 147 5.41 11.46 -4.91
N ILE A 148 6.51 10.90 -4.41
CA ILE A 148 6.64 10.45 -3.02
C ILE A 148 6.99 11.65 -2.14
N ASP A 149 6.13 11.96 -1.17
CA ASP A 149 6.42 12.96 -0.15
C ASP A 149 7.24 12.35 0.98
N TYR A 150 8.55 12.47 0.87
CA TYR A 150 9.50 11.97 1.87
C TYR A 150 9.38 12.63 3.25
N LYS A 151 8.91 13.88 3.34
CA LYS A 151 8.77 14.57 4.63
C LYS A 151 7.61 13.96 5.41
N LEU A 152 6.52 13.70 4.71
CA LEU A 152 5.33 13.06 5.26
C LEU A 152 5.60 11.60 5.62
N ALA A 153 6.34 10.88 4.78
CA ALA A 153 6.82 9.53 5.10
C ALA A 153 7.65 9.51 6.38
N LEU A 154 8.61 10.42 6.53
CA LEU A 154 9.44 10.55 7.74
C LEU A 154 8.64 10.94 8.98
N LEU A 155 7.54 11.70 8.82
CA LEU A 155 6.64 12.04 9.91
C LEU A 155 5.84 10.81 10.38
N PHE A 156 5.29 10.01 9.47
CA PHE A 156 4.44 8.88 9.85
C PHE A 156 5.20 7.61 10.21
N GLN A 157 6.36 7.34 9.58
CA GLN A 157 7.08 6.09 9.75
C GLN A 157 7.39 5.74 11.22
N PRO A 158 7.96 6.62 12.06
CA PRO A 158 8.40 6.25 13.40
C PRO A 158 7.23 5.83 14.31
N MET A 159 6.14 6.59 14.27
CA MET A 159 4.92 6.29 15.03
C MET A 159 4.24 5.02 14.53
N LEU A 160 4.27 4.80 13.22
CA LEU A 160 3.74 3.58 12.62
C LEU A 160 4.55 2.34 13.02
N MET A 161 5.88 2.42 13.12
CA MET A 161 6.73 1.30 13.55
C MET A 161 6.48 0.93 15.02
N VAL A 162 6.35 1.91 15.92
CA VAL A 162 5.96 1.65 17.32
C VAL A 162 4.58 1.01 17.39
N GLY A 163 3.62 1.53 16.62
CA GLY A 163 2.29 0.94 16.54
C GLY A 163 2.35 -0.51 16.09
N ILE A 164 3.18 -0.86 15.09
CA ILE A 164 3.32 -2.26 14.65
C ILE A 164 3.80 -3.16 15.78
N THR A 165 4.83 -2.75 16.54
CA THR A 165 5.32 -3.53 17.68
C THR A 165 4.19 -3.77 18.70
N ILE A 166 3.47 -2.71 19.08
CA ILE A 166 2.32 -2.81 20.00
C ILE A 166 1.24 -3.73 19.42
N GLY A 167 0.90 -3.58 18.13
CA GLY A 167 -0.11 -4.38 17.45
C GLY A 167 0.23 -5.86 17.38
N VAL A 168 1.50 -6.20 17.16
CA VAL A 168 1.96 -7.60 17.17
C VAL A 168 1.80 -8.20 18.58
N GLU A 169 2.12 -7.45 19.63
CA GLU A 169 1.95 -7.92 21.01
C GLU A 169 0.47 -8.07 21.39
N LEU A 170 -0.36 -7.07 21.04
CA LEU A 170 -1.80 -7.14 21.23
C LEU A 170 -2.43 -8.30 20.46
N SER A 171 -1.86 -8.72 19.31
CA SER A 171 -2.36 -9.89 18.54
C SER A 171 -2.21 -11.21 19.29
N VAL A 172 -1.30 -11.27 20.26
CA VAL A 172 -1.10 -12.45 21.12
C VAL A 172 -2.10 -12.44 22.26
N VAL A 173 -2.39 -11.26 22.82
CA VAL A 173 -3.22 -11.09 24.03
C VAL A 173 -4.72 -11.06 23.71
N PHE A 174 -5.11 -10.36 22.64
CA PHE A 174 -6.51 -10.11 22.33
C PHE A 174 -7.21 -11.34 21.75
N PRO A 175 -8.45 -11.63 22.18
CA PRO A 175 -9.21 -12.73 21.61
C PRO A 175 -9.67 -12.41 20.18
N TYR A 176 -9.85 -13.46 19.37
CA TYR A 176 -10.18 -13.34 17.94
C TYR A 176 -11.49 -12.56 17.69
N TRP A 177 -12.51 -12.73 18.52
CA TRP A 177 -13.78 -12.02 18.36
C TRP A 177 -13.61 -10.50 18.54
N LEU A 178 -12.80 -10.08 19.51
CA LEU A 178 -12.53 -8.67 19.78
C LEU A 178 -11.77 -8.03 18.62
N ILE A 179 -10.73 -8.71 18.13
CA ILE A 179 -9.97 -8.28 16.96
C ILE A 179 -10.92 -8.13 15.76
N THR A 180 -11.81 -9.10 15.54
CA THR A 180 -12.78 -9.08 14.43
C THR A 180 -13.72 -7.89 14.52
N VAL A 181 -14.31 -7.63 15.69
CA VAL A 181 -15.23 -6.50 15.89
C VAL A 181 -14.52 -5.17 15.67
N LEU A 182 -13.31 -4.99 16.21
CA LEU A 182 -12.51 -3.78 16.03
C LEU A 182 -12.18 -3.53 14.55
N ILE A 183 -11.82 -4.58 13.80
CA ILE A 183 -11.55 -4.47 12.35
C ILE A 183 -12.79 -4.03 11.59
N ILE A 184 -13.94 -4.65 11.85
CA ILE A 184 -15.17 -4.33 11.12
C ILE A 184 -15.51 -2.86 11.34
N ILE A 185 -15.49 -2.39 12.59
CA ILE A 185 -15.77 -0.98 12.91
C ILE A 185 -14.79 -0.04 12.20
N LEU A 186 -13.48 -0.31 12.31
CA LEU A 186 -12.44 0.53 11.71
C LEU A 186 -12.49 0.53 10.18
N PHE A 187 -12.63 -0.63 9.54
CA PHE A 187 -12.63 -0.73 8.08
C PHE A 187 -13.93 -0.24 7.45
N VAL A 188 -15.09 -0.47 8.08
CA VAL A 188 -16.36 0.10 7.59
C VAL A 188 -16.34 1.62 7.73
N GLY A 189 -15.86 2.14 8.87
CA GLY A 189 -15.74 3.59 9.10
C GLY A 189 -14.79 4.27 8.12
N THR A 190 -13.57 3.76 7.98
CA THR A 190 -12.55 4.31 7.07
C THR A 190 -12.96 4.16 5.60
N SER A 191 -13.55 3.03 5.21
CA SER A 191 -14.06 2.84 3.86
C SER A 191 -15.19 3.80 3.52
N SER A 192 -16.20 3.93 4.38
CA SER A 192 -17.34 4.81 4.16
C SER A 192 -16.90 6.27 4.02
N ARG A 193 -15.98 6.72 4.89
CA ARG A 193 -15.40 8.06 4.83
C ARG A 193 -14.59 8.28 3.55
N SER A 194 -13.79 7.31 3.14
CA SER A 194 -13.02 7.35 1.89
C SER A 194 -13.92 7.37 0.66
N PHE A 195 -15.01 6.59 0.68
CA PHE A 195 -15.99 6.54 -0.40
C PHE A 195 -16.71 7.88 -0.56
N TYR A 196 -17.18 8.47 0.54
CA TYR A 196 -17.81 9.78 0.54
C TYR A 196 -16.86 10.86 -0.01
N LYS A 197 -15.60 10.84 0.42
CA LYS A 197 -14.58 11.73 -0.12
C LYS A 197 -14.34 11.48 -1.61
N GLY A 198 -14.32 10.23 -2.05
CA GLY A 198 -14.23 9.86 -3.48
C GLY A 198 -15.38 10.47 -4.30
N ILE A 199 -16.60 10.47 -3.79
CA ILE A 199 -17.76 11.10 -4.44
C ILE A 199 -17.58 12.62 -4.57
N ILE A 200 -17.15 13.28 -3.49
CA ILE A 200 -16.90 14.73 -3.51
C ILE A 200 -15.85 15.06 -4.57
N MET A 201 -14.72 14.37 -4.53
CA MET A 201 -13.63 14.57 -5.49
C MET A 201 -14.08 14.28 -6.93
N TRP A 202 -14.88 13.25 -7.15
CA TRP A 202 -15.44 12.95 -8.46
C TRP A 202 -16.35 14.07 -8.98
N ARG A 203 -17.15 14.69 -8.10
CA ARG A 203 -18.00 15.82 -8.45
C ARG A 203 -17.16 17.03 -8.84
N GLU A 204 -16.15 17.37 -8.04
CA GLU A 204 -15.21 18.47 -8.32
C GLU A 204 -14.45 18.26 -9.64
N GLU A 205 -13.89 17.08 -9.86
CA GLU A 205 -13.23 16.73 -11.12
C GLU A 205 -14.19 16.82 -12.32
N THR A 206 -15.47 16.48 -12.14
CA THR A 206 -16.47 16.58 -13.20
C THR A 206 -16.72 18.04 -13.58
N MET A 207 -16.81 18.95 -12.60
CA MET A 207 -16.99 20.38 -12.87
C MET A 207 -15.79 20.96 -13.62
N ILE A 208 -14.56 20.69 -13.16
CA ILE A 208 -13.34 21.17 -13.82
C ILE A 208 -13.23 20.65 -15.26
N LEU A 209 -13.57 19.38 -15.49
CA LEU A 209 -13.58 18.80 -16.84
C LEU A 209 -14.63 19.46 -17.76
N MET A 210 -15.80 19.82 -17.24
CA MET A 210 -16.83 20.55 -17.99
C MET A 210 -16.36 21.96 -18.33
N GLU A 211 -15.87 22.73 -17.36
CA GLU A 211 -15.34 24.09 -17.58
C GLU A 211 -14.18 24.12 -18.59
N THR A 212 -13.27 23.14 -18.51
CA THR A 212 -12.15 23.03 -19.45
C THR A 212 -12.65 22.75 -20.87
N ARG A 213 -13.66 21.89 -21.01
CA ARG A 213 -14.28 21.58 -22.30
C ARG A 213 -15.00 22.80 -22.88
N GLU A 214 -15.74 23.54 -22.07
CA GLU A 214 -16.41 24.77 -22.49
C GLU A 214 -15.39 25.83 -22.97
N ARG A 215 -14.27 26.01 -22.25
CA ARG A 215 -13.19 26.91 -22.68
C ARG A 215 -12.54 26.46 -23.99
N GLU A 216 -12.33 25.16 -24.20
CA GLU A 216 -11.82 24.62 -25.46
C GLU A 216 -12.81 24.83 -26.63
N GLU A 217 -14.11 24.66 -26.38
CA GLU A 217 -15.16 24.89 -27.38
C GLU A 217 -15.29 26.39 -27.70
N GLN A 218 -15.23 27.28 -26.71
CA GLN A 218 -15.19 28.74 -26.91
C GLN A 218 -13.94 29.18 -27.67
N SER A 219 -12.75 28.65 -27.33
CA SER A 219 -11.52 28.94 -28.05
C SER A 219 -11.58 28.47 -29.50
N LYS A 220 -12.11 27.27 -29.77
CA LYS A 220 -12.31 26.77 -31.14
C LYS A 220 -13.31 27.61 -31.93
N ALA A 221 -14.41 28.04 -31.29
CA ALA A 221 -15.39 28.92 -31.91
C ALA A 221 -14.81 30.31 -32.22
N ALA A 222 -13.99 30.88 -31.33
CA ALA A 222 -13.29 32.14 -31.56
C ALA A 222 -12.24 32.03 -32.69
N CYS A 223 -11.50 30.92 -32.76
CA CYS A 223 -10.57 30.65 -33.85
C CYS A 223 -11.28 30.40 -35.19
N ALA A 224 -12.50 29.85 -35.19
CA ALA A 224 -13.29 29.65 -36.40
C ALA A 224 -14.01 30.93 -36.87
N ALA A 225 -14.26 31.89 -35.98
CA ALA A 225 -14.87 33.18 -36.30
C ALA A 225 -13.86 34.22 -36.82
N ASN A 226 -12.59 34.07 -36.46
CA ASN A 226 -11.48 34.91 -36.93
C ASN A 226 -10.77 34.24 -38.12
N ASP A 227 -11.34 34.35 -39.32
CA ASP A 227 -10.57 34.23 -40.58
C ASP A 227 -9.60 35.43 -40.67
N VAL A 228 -8.52 35.37 -39.90
CA VAL A 228 -7.46 36.38 -39.90
C VAL A 228 -6.46 36.01 -40.99
N VAL A 229 -6.41 36.89 -41.98
CA VAL A 229 -5.38 37.02 -43.02
C VAL A 229 -3.99 36.71 -42.44
N ILE A 230 -3.33 35.72 -43.03
CA ILE A 230 -1.94 35.36 -42.72
C ILE A 230 -1.04 36.49 -43.22
N ASP A 231 -0.57 37.35 -42.32
CA ASP A 231 0.58 38.24 -42.54
C ASP A 231 1.86 37.42 -42.23
N PRO A 232 2.82 37.26 -43.16
CA PRO A 232 3.96 36.34 -43.00
C PRO A 232 5.06 36.82 -42.03
N SER A 233 4.77 37.79 -41.16
CA SER A 233 5.74 38.32 -40.19
C SER A 233 5.30 38.02 -38.75
N TYR A 234 5.34 36.75 -38.35
CA TYR A 234 5.34 36.39 -36.93
C TYR A 234 6.65 35.70 -36.59
N GLU A 235 7.56 36.50 -36.03
CA GLU A 235 8.72 36.00 -35.30
C GLU A 235 8.19 35.22 -34.08
N PRO A 236 8.58 33.95 -33.85
CA PRO A 236 8.04 33.16 -32.76
C PRO A 236 8.60 33.67 -31.43
N LEU A 237 7.94 34.67 -30.86
CA LEU A 237 8.20 35.13 -29.51
C LEU A 237 7.73 34.05 -28.53
N LEU A 238 8.71 33.50 -27.82
CA LEU A 238 8.64 32.42 -26.83
C LEU A 238 8.56 31.03 -27.45
N THR A 239 9.74 30.55 -27.87
CA THR A 239 10.15 29.18 -27.58
C THR A 239 9.90 28.91 -26.09
N GLN A 240 8.71 28.41 -25.73
CA GLN A 240 8.60 27.65 -24.49
C GLN A 240 9.71 26.60 -24.58
N PRO A 241 10.59 26.47 -23.58
CA PRO A 241 11.50 25.36 -23.56
C PRO A 241 10.62 24.10 -23.62
N GLN A 242 10.70 23.39 -24.74
CA GLN A 242 10.18 22.04 -24.90
C GLN A 242 10.41 21.33 -23.57
N PRO A 243 9.39 20.75 -22.90
CA PRO A 243 9.63 20.00 -21.68
C PRO A 243 10.64 18.93 -22.09
N LYS A 244 11.90 19.07 -21.64
CA LYS A 244 12.94 18.09 -21.92
C LYS A 244 12.30 16.76 -21.53
N VAL A 245 12.16 15.86 -22.49
CA VAL A 245 11.74 14.49 -22.23
C VAL A 245 12.88 13.90 -21.41
N LYS A 246 12.86 14.16 -20.10
CA LYS A 246 13.85 13.68 -19.15
C LYS A 246 13.84 12.17 -19.31
N SER A 247 15.00 11.60 -19.63
CA SER A 247 15.12 10.15 -19.72
C SER A 247 14.58 9.52 -18.43
N ALA A 248 13.96 8.35 -18.50
CA ALA A 248 13.40 7.67 -17.31
C ALA A 248 14.44 7.55 -16.18
N LEU A 249 15.72 7.42 -16.54
CA LEU A 249 16.86 7.41 -15.62
C LEU A 249 17.10 8.76 -14.92
N GLU A 250 17.00 9.88 -15.65
CA GLU A 250 17.18 11.22 -15.08
C GLU A 250 16.05 11.55 -14.09
N THR A 251 14.81 11.21 -14.47
CA THR A 251 13.64 11.36 -13.59
C THR A 251 13.79 10.50 -12.33
N PHE A 252 14.25 9.26 -12.48
CA PHE A 252 14.52 8.36 -11.36
C PHE A 252 15.57 8.93 -10.39
N LEU A 253 16.71 9.38 -10.91
CA LEU A 253 17.78 9.97 -10.10
C LEU A 253 17.35 11.26 -9.40
N PHE A 254 16.57 12.11 -10.07
CA PHE A 254 16.01 13.33 -9.50
C PHE A 254 15.02 13.04 -8.36
N ASN A 255 14.17 12.04 -8.55
CA ASN A 255 13.18 11.64 -7.55
C ASN A 255 13.79 10.94 -6.33
N LEU A 256 15.02 10.44 -6.45
CA LEU A 256 15.73 9.73 -5.40
C LEU A 256 16.36 10.71 -4.39
N ARG A 257 15.61 11.05 -3.34
CA ARG A 257 16.06 11.96 -2.27
C ARG A 257 16.88 11.21 -1.21
N TRP A 258 18.13 10.86 -1.55
CA TRP A 258 19.04 10.09 -0.71
C TRP A 258 19.10 10.52 0.76
N LYS A 259 19.14 11.83 1.05
CA LYS A 259 19.18 12.33 2.43
C LYS A 259 18.01 11.82 3.28
N ASN A 260 16.79 11.86 2.74
CA ASN A 260 15.59 11.44 3.48
C ASN A 260 15.50 9.91 3.56
N ILE A 261 15.88 9.22 2.48
CA ILE A 261 15.93 7.75 2.45
C ILE A 261 16.96 7.24 3.47
N LEU A 262 18.12 7.88 3.59
CA LEU A 262 19.15 7.52 4.58
C LEU A 262 18.66 7.69 6.02
N VAL A 263 17.93 8.78 6.33
CA VAL A 263 17.31 8.96 7.64
C VAL A 263 16.31 7.83 7.91
N LEU A 264 15.46 7.51 6.94
CA LEU A 264 14.46 6.45 7.06
C LEU A 264 15.10 5.06 7.24
N MET A 265 16.16 4.77 6.48
CA MET A 265 16.96 3.55 6.60
C MET A 265 17.66 3.46 7.96
N SER A 266 18.15 4.57 8.51
CA SER A 266 18.75 4.62 9.84
C SER A 266 17.73 4.29 10.93
N VAL A 267 16.56 4.92 10.89
CA VAL A 267 15.45 4.61 11.81
C VAL A 267 15.03 3.15 11.69
N TRP A 268 14.85 2.65 10.46
CA TRP A 268 14.49 1.27 10.21
C TRP A 268 15.53 0.28 10.75
N SER A 269 16.81 0.54 10.50
CA SER A 269 17.92 -0.31 10.97
C SER A 269 17.99 -0.33 12.50
N PHE A 270 17.78 0.83 13.15
CA PHE A 270 17.73 0.90 14.60
C PHE A 270 16.58 0.06 15.18
N PHE A 271 15.37 0.19 14.61
CA PHE A 271 14.22 -0.66 15.00
C PHE A 271 14.50 -2.14 14.78
N LEU A 272 15.11 -2.49 13.66
CA LEU A 272 15.50 -3.86 13.34
C LEU A 272 16.46 -4.42 14.40
N VAL A 273 17.51 -3.67 14.75
CA VAL A 273 18.47 -4.08 15.78
C VAL A 273 17.77 -4.29 17.12
N LEU A 274 16.90 -3.37 17.54
CA LEU A 274 16.11 -3.55 18.77
C LEU A 274 15.22 -4.79 18.71
N GLN A 275 14.59 -5.08 17.57
CA GLN A 275 13.78 -6.30 17.40
C GLN A 275 14.61 -7.59 17.44
N VAL A 276 15.79 -7.59 16.83
CA VAL A 276 16.72 -8.74 16.90
C VAL A 276 17.17 -9.00 18.32
N LEU A 277 17.55 -7.95 19.06
CA LEU A 277 17.92 -8.04 20.48
C LEU A 277 16.74 -8.53 21.33
N LYS A 278 15.53 -8.04 21.05
CA LYS A 278 14.28 -8.50 21.68
C LYS A 278 14.08 -10.00 21.49
N ASN A 279 14.29 -10.51 20.27
CA ASN A 279 14.06 -11.93 19.95
C ASN A 279 15.05 -12.88 20.63
N ASN A 280 16.29 -12.45 20.87
CA ASN A 280 17.29 -13.23 21.59
C ASN A 280 17.01 -13.33 23.11
N SER A 281 16.03 -12.58 23.61
CA SER A 281 15.69 -12.48 25.02
C SER A 281 14.54 -13.42 25.37
N LYS A 282 14.54 -13.95 26.60
CA LYS A 282 13.39 -14.74 27.09
C LYS A 282 12.13 -13.85 27.13
N SER A 283 11.02 -14.38 26.61
CA SER A 283 9.71 -13.73 26.68
C SER A 283 9.41 -13.32 28.13
N CYS A 284 8.99 -12.06 28.31
CA CYS A 284 8.69 -11.44 29.61
C CYS A 284 9.87 -11.25 30.59
N SER A 285 11.12 -11.30 30.12
CA SER A 285 12.26 -10.83 30.91
C SER A 285 12.25 -9.30 31.09
N THR A 286 12.84 -8.78 32.18
CA THR A 286 13.05 -7.33 32.35
C THR A 286 13.76 -6.71 31.13
N PHE A 287 14.72 -7.44 30.55
CA PHE A 287 15.44 -6.98 29.36
C PHE A 287 14.55 -6.89 28.12
N TYR A 288 13.56 -7.78 27.97
CA TYR A 288 12.56 -7.73 26.91
C TYR A 288 11.74 -6.43 26.98
N TRP A 289 11.25 -6.10 28.18
CA TRP A 289 10.44 -4.89 28.40
C TRP A 289 11.25 -3.61 28.25
N VAL A 290 12.51 -3.59 28.69
CA VAL A 290 13.42 -2.45 28.48
C VAL A 290 13.61 -2.18 26.99
N ILE A 291 13.89 -3.21 26.18
CA ILE A 291 14.05 -3.06 24.73
C ILE A 291 12.76 -2.59 24.06
N ASN A 292 11.60 -3.12 24.47
CA ASN A 292 10.31 -2.70 23.93
C ASN A 292 10.05 -1.22 24.23
N ILE A 293 10.19 -0.81 25.50
CA ILE A 293 9.98 0.58 25.92
C ILE A 293 10.97 1.51 25.22
N LEU A 294 12.21 1.09 25.00
CA LEU A 294 13.24 1.89 24.33
C LEU A 294 12.87 2.30 22.89
N GLN A 295 11.98 1.55 22.22
CA GLN A 295 11.49 1.92 20.88
C GLN A 295 10.66 3.21 20.90
N VAL A 296 9.94 3.47 22.00
CA VAL A 296 9.03 4.63 22.12
C VAL A 296 9.80 5.96 22.17
N PRO A 297 10.79 6.18 23.06
CA PRO A 297 11.58 7.41 23.08
C PRO A 297 12.27 7.70 21.75
N VAL A 298 12.78 6.67 21.07
CA VAL A 298 13.47 6.86 19.78
C VAL A 298 12.48 7.31 18.70
N ALA A 299 11.31 6.67 18.62
CA ALA A 299 10.28 7.10 17.68
C ALA A 299 9.78 8.51 17.96
N VAL A 300 9.51 8.82 19.24
CA VAL A 300 9.02 10.14 19.67
C VAL A 300 10.06 11.21 19.37
N SER A 301 11.34 10.92 19.57
CA SER A 301 12.44 11.85 19.28
C SER A 301 12.53 12.17 17.79
N VAL A 302 12.50 11.15 16.92
CA VAL A 302 12.53 11.35 15.47
C VAL A 302 11.27 12.06 14.98
N PHE A 303 10.10 11.67 15.49
CA PHE A 303 8.83 12.31 15.17
C PHE A 303 8.83 13.79 15.56
N LEU A 304 9.21 14.12 16.79
CA LEU A 304 9.27 15.50 17.27
C LEU A 304 10.30 16.32 16.48
N TRP A 305 11.45 15.74 16.16
CA TRP A 305 12.47 16.41 15.36
C TRP A 305 11.96 16.77 13.96
N GLU A 306 11.33 15.84 13.25
CA GLU A 306 10.73 16.11 11.93
C GLU A 306 9.51 17.04 12.03
N ALA A 307 8.67 16.89 13.06
CA ALA A 307 7.52 17.77 13.30
C ALA A 307 7.97 19.23 13.53
N VAL A 308 8.98 19.47 14.37
CA VAL A 308 9.53 20.80 14.62
C VAL A 308 10.17 21.37 13.36
N LYS A 309 10.93 20.55 12.62
CA LYS A 309 11.54 20.95 11.36
C LYS A 309 10.48 21.35 10.33
N LEU A 310 9.42 20.56 10.19
CA LEU A 310 8.32 20.83 9.27
C LEU A 310 7.54 22.10 9.65
N CYS A 311 7.30 22.32 10.94
CA CYS A 311 6.71 23.56 11.47
C CYS A 311 7.58 24.80 11.23
N ARG A 312 8.91 24.68 11.40
CA ARG A 312 9.84 25.77 11.11
C ARG A 312 9.86 26.11 9.62
N GLU A 313 9.93 25.09 8.77
CA GLU A 313 9.91 25.26 7.31
C GLU A 313 8.56 25.78 6.78
N SER A 314 7.43 25.40 7.38
CA SER A 314 6.11 25.95 7.02
C SER A 314 5.99 27.42 7.43
N ARG A 315 6.44 27.76 8.64
CA ARG A 315 6.45 29.15 9.14
C ARG A 315 7.37 30.05 8.32
N ALA A 316 8.57 29.59 7.97
CA ALA A 316 9.52 30.34 7.15
C ALA A 316 8.96 30.65 5.74
N ARG A 317 8.26 29.69 5.12
CA ARG A 317 7.60 29.91 3.83
C ARG A 317 6.48 30.95 3.90
N ARG A 318 5.70 30.93 4.99
CA ARG A 318 4.63 31.92 5.22
C ARG A 318 5.18 33.34 5.39
N MET A 319 6.31 33.49 6.08
CA MET A 319 6.97 34.78 6.28
C MET A 319 7.57 35.36 4.99
N ASN A 320 8.01 34.51 4.06
CA ASN A 320 8.64 34.95 2.81
C ASN A 320 7.63 35.28 1.69
N GLY A 321 6.32 35.21 1.93
CA GLY A 321 5.27 35.54 0.94
C GLY A 321 5.21 34.61 -0.28
N ASN A 322 6.07 33.59 -0.36
CA ASN A 322 6.13 32.68 -1.50
C ASN A 322 5.01 31.63 -1.38
N SER A 323 3.90 31.87 -2.08
CA SER A 323 2.73 30.97 -2.13
C SER A 323 2.95 29.70 -2.96
N GLU A 324 4.19 29.23 -3.09
CA GLU A 324 4.46 27.89 -3.64
C GLU A 324 4.15 26.84 -2.57
N CYS A 325 2.87 26.49 -2.48
CA CYS A 325 2.35 25.47 -1.57
C CYS A 325 3.10 24.14 -1.81
N VAL A 326 3.84 23.59 -0.85
CA VAL A 326 4.25 22.17 -0.99
C VAL A 326 3.01 21.37 -0.68
N CYS A 327 2.49 20.68 -1.71
CA CYS A 327 1.12 20.17 -1.81
C CYS A 327 0.07 21.29 -1.96
N GLU A 328 -0.91 21.14 -2.85
CA GLU A 328 -2.11 21.99 -2.92
C GLU A 328 -3.00 21.91 -1.65
N ALA A 329 -2.55 21.20 -0.62
CA ALA A 329 -3.08 21.31 0.73
C ALA A 329 -2.33 22.40 1.50
N SER A 330 -3.04 23.46 1.85
CA SER A 330 -2.63 24.37 2.93
C SER A 330 -2.66 23.63 4.27
N ILE A 331 -1.72 22.71 4.51
CA ILE A 331 -1.58 22.07 5.82
C ILE A 331 -1.01 23.12 6.76
N GLU A 332 -1.89 23.78 7.50
CA GLU A 332 -1.51 24.56 8.67
C GLU A 332 -1.03 23.58 9.73
N TRP A 333 0.29 23.34 9.77
CA TRP A 333 0.92 22.47 10.77
C TRP A 333 0.74 23.05 12.18
N SER A 334 -0.45 22.81 12.74
CA SER A 334 -0.83 23.08 14.11
C SER A 334 -0.33 21.95 14.99
N PRO A 335 0.09 22.22 16.24
CA PRO A 335 0.41 21.18 17.21
C PRO A 335 -0.71 20.14 17.35
N ALA A 336 -1.98 20.56 17.25
CA ALA A 336 -3.13 19.64 17.32
C ALA A 336 -3.19 18.67 16.13
N GLN A 337 -2.91 19.16 14.91
CA GLN A 337 -2.88 18.31 13.72
C GLN A 337 -1.69 17.34 13.74
N LEU A 338 -0.54 17.77 14.27
CA LEU A 338 0.63 16.89 14.46
C LEU A 338 0.35 15.81 15.48
N MET A 339 -0.28 16.14 16.61
CA MET A 339 -0.72 15.15 17.61
C MET A 339 -1.72 14.17 17.00
N PHE A 340 -2.66 14.65 16.19
CA PHE A 340 -3.58 13.79 15.44
C PHE A 340 -2.84 12.87 14.46
N CYS A 341 -1.84 13.38 13.72
CA CYS A 341 -1.00 12.56 12.83
C CYS A 341 -0.22 11.49 13.61
N ALA A 342 0.35 11.83 14.78
CA ALA A 342 1.03 10.88 15.64
C ALA A 342 0.08 9.76 16.10
N PHE A 343 -1.13 10.14 16.54
CA PHE A 343 -2.16 9.21 16.98
C PHE A 343 -2.63 8.31 15.84
N CYS A 344 -2.92 8.85 14.66
CA CYS A 344 -3.32 8.06 13.50
C CYS A 344 -2.19 7.18 12.98
N GLY A 345 -0.94 7.64 13.05
CA GLY A 345 0.25 6.83 12.74
C GLY A 345 0.38 5.64 13.69
N LEU A 346 0.24 5.88 14.99
CA LEU A 346 0.26 4.83 16.02
C LEU A 346 -0.89 3.84 15.84
N LEU A 347 -2.13 4.33 15.65
CA LEU A 347 -3.32 3.50 15.40
C LEU A 347 -3.16 2.69 14.10
N GLY A 348 -2.66 3.33 13.04
CA GLY A 348 -2.31 2.72 11.76
C GLY A 348 -1.30 1.58 11.92
N GLY A 349 -0.26 1.82 12.72
CA GLY A 349 0.72 0.81 13.08
C GLY A 349 0.11 -0.34 13.89
N THR A 350 -0.66 -0.05 14.94
CA THR A 350 -1.29 -1.07 15.80
C THR A 350 -2.21 -1.98 15.01
N VAL A 351 -3.05 -1.41 14.15
CA VAL A 351 -3.91 -2.18 13.24
C VAL A 351 -3.06 -2.94 12.21
N GLY A 352 -2.04 -2.30 11.62
CA GLY A 352 -1.13 -2.96 10.69
C GLY A 352 -0.37 -4.15 11.30
N GLY A 353 0.02 -4.04 12.57
CA GLY A 353 0.66 -5.07 13.38
C GLY A 353 -0.27 -6.24 13.65
N LEU A 354 -1.46 -5.94 14.19
CA LEU A 354 -2.55 -6.89 14.49
C LEU A 354 -2.97 -7.71 13.27
N LEU A 355 -3.10 -7.07 12.11
CA LEU A 355 -3.70 -7.67 10.92
C LEU A 355 -2.71 -8.21 9.91
N GLY A 356 -1.42 -7.88 10.04
CA GLY A 356 -0.46 -8.19 8.99
C GLY A 356 -0.68 -7.37 7.71
N SER A 357 -1.17 -6.14 7.84
CA SER A 357 -1.67 -5.33 6.73
C SER A 357 -0.82 -4.09 6.38
N GLY A 358 0.26 -3.83 7.12
CA GLY A 358 1.27 -2.80 6.79
C GLY A 358 0.90 -1.34 7.13
N GLY A 359 -0.30 -1.08 7.67
CA GLY A 359 -0.73 0.24 8.15
C GLY A 359 -1.27 1.21 7.07
N GLY A 360 -1.16 0.86 5.78
CA GLY A 360 -1.62 1.71 4.67
C GLY A 360 -3.14 1.97 4.66
N PHE A 361 -3.93 1.07 5.26
CA PHE A 361 -5.39 1.20 5.41
C PHE A 361 -5.82 2.48 6.14
N ILE A 362 -5.00 2.95 7.09
CA ILE A 362 -5.25 4.20 7.83
C ILE A 362 -4.49 5.36 7.18
N LEU A 363 -3.25 5.11 6.73
CA LEU A 363 -2.42 6.16 6.15
C LEU A 363 -2.99 6.72 4.84
N GLY A 364 -3.47 5.89 3.92
CA GLY A 364 -4.03 6.34 2.64
C GLY A 364 -5.18 7.36 2.80
N PRO A 365 -6.27 7.02 3.51
CA PRO A 365 -7.37 7.94 3.79
C PRO A 365 -6.92 9.19 4.56
N LEU A 366 -6.02 9.03 5.54
CA LEU A 366 -5.50 10.15 6.32
C LEU A 366 -4.74 11.15 5.45
N LEU A 367 -3.88 10.68 4.55
CA LEU A 367 -3.15 11.55 3.63
C LEU A 367 -4.09 12.33 2.72
N LEU A 368 -5.17 11.68 2.27
CA LEU A 368 -6.22 12.38 1.53
C LEU A 368 -6.89 13.45 2.41
N GLU A 369 -7.24 13.14 3.66
CA GLU A 369 -7.81 14.08 4.64
C GLU A 369 -6.93 15.28 4.93
N LEU A 370 -5.61 15.09 4.95
CA LEU A 370 -4.64 16.17 5.02
C LEU A 370 -4.55 17.00 3.72
N GLY A 371 -5.34 16.65 2.70
CA GLY A 371 -5.45 17.36 1.43
C GLY A 371 -4.44 16.92 0.37
N CYS A 372 -3.67 15.85 0.60
CA CYS A 372 -2.74 15.35 -0.40
C CYS A 372 -3.51 14.87 -1.64
N ILE A 373 -2.95 15.15 -2.82
CA ILE A 373 -3.45 14.64 -4.11
C ILE A 373 -3.42 13.09 -4.06
N PRO A 374 -4.43 12.38 -4.60
CA PRO A 374 -4.52 10.92 -4.48
C PRO A 374 -3.29 10.15 -4.97
N GLN A 375 -2.63 10.65 -6.01
CA GLN A 375 -1.41 10.03 -6.55
C GLN A 375 -0.24 10.13 -5.56
N VAL A 376 -0.07 11.28 -4.90
CA VAL A 376 0.98 11.50 -3.88
C VAL A 376 0.67 10.73 -2.61
N ALA A 377 -0.61 10.73 -2.19
CA ALA A 377 -1.07 9.98 -1.03
C ALA A 377 -0.80 8.47 -1.19
N SER A 378 -1.17 7.90 -2.34
CA SER A 378 -0.92 6.48 -2.64
C SER A 378 0.58 6.16 -2.71
N ALA A 379 1.37 6.97 -3.42
CA ALA A 379 2.81 6.74 -3.54
C ALA A 379 3.54 6.85 -2.19
N THR A 380 3.16 7.83 -1.37
CA THR A 380 3.74 8.03 -0.03
C THR A 380 3.34 6.90 0.91
N ALA A 381 2.08 6.46 0.88
CA ALA A 381 1.62 5.35 1.70
C ALA A 381 2.30 4.02 1.29
N THR A 382 2.45 3.75 -0.01
CA THR A 382 3.21 2.57 -0.49
C THR A 382 4.68 2.60 -0.10
N PHE A 383 5.30 3.78 -0.12
CA PHE A 383 6.67 3.96 0.35
C PHE A 383 6.81 3.63 1.84
N VAL A 384 5.96 4.19 2.70
CA VAL A 384 5.95 3.87 4.14
C VAL A 384 5.69 2.37 4.40
N MET A 385 4.76 1.77 3.65
CA MET A 385 4.46 0.35 3.76
C MET A 385 5.63 -0.56 3.39
N MET A 386 6.49 -0.16 2.45
CA MET A 386 7.67 -0.94 2.06
C MET A 386 8.61 -1.15 3.27
N PHE A 387 8.89 -0.09 4.02
CA PHE A 387 9.75 -0.16 5.22
C PHE A 387 9.06 -0.84 6.40
N SER A 388 7.76 -0.60 6.59
CA SER A 388 7.03 -1.18 7.71
C SER A 388 6.79 -2.69 7.54
N SER A 389 6.50 -3.13 6.32
CA SER A 389 6.33 -4.54 5.98
C SER A 389 7.65 -5.29 5.97
N SER A 390 8.75 -4.71 5.46
CA SER A 390 10.07 -5.35 5.48
C SER A 390 10.58 -5.63 6.90
N LEU A 391 10.40 -4.68 7.82
CA LEU A 391 10.69 -4.88 9.25
C LEU A 391 9.91 -6.08 9.78
N SER A 392 8.60 -6.10 9.51
CA SER A 392 7.73 -7.17 10.00
C SER A 392 8.11 -8.54 9.42
N VAL A 393 8.48 -8.62 8.14
CA VAL A 393 8.93 -9.87 7.49
C VAL A 393 10.14 -10.43 8.23
N VAL A 394 11.11 -9.59 8.59
CA VAL A 394 12.29 -10.02 9.35
C VAL A 394 11.89 -10.50 10.76
N GLU A 395 10.98 -9.80 11.43
CA GLU A 395 10.45 -10.24 12.73
C GLU A 395 9.76 -11.61 12.65
N PHE A 396 8.88 -11.82 11.66
CA PHE A 396 8.19 -13.11 11.48
C PHE A 396 9.12 -14.24 11.01
N TYR A 397 10.19 -13.90 10.30
CA TYR A 397 11.24 -14.85 9.94
C TYR A 397 11.95 -15.38 11.18
N PHE A 398 12.36 -14.49 12.10
CA PHE A 398 12.98 -14.89 13.37
C PHE A 398 12.02 -15.68 14.28
N LEU A 399 10.71 -15.40 14.19
CA LEU A 399 9.69 -16.18 14.90
C LEU A 399 9.36 -17.53 14.25
N HIS A 400 10.02 -17.90 13.13
CA HIS A 400 9.75 -19.10 12.33
C HIS A 400 8.25 -19.28 12.02
N ARG A 401 7.60 -18.20 11.57
CA ARG A 401 6.14 -18.13 11.38
C ARG A 401 5.65 -18.47 9.98
N PHE A 402 6.53 -18.74 9.02
CA PHE A 402 6.12 -19.12 7.67
C PHE A 402 7.19 -19.94 6.93
N PRO A 403 6.79 -20.77 5.95
CA PRO A 403 7.72 -21.49 5.08
C PRO A 403 8.33 -20.56 4.02
N ILE A 404 9.66 -20.54 3.92
CA ILE A 404 10.43 -19.68 3.00
C ILE A 404 10.04 -19.89 1.52
N PRO A 405 9.90 -21.12 0.99
CA PRO A 405 9.56 -21.32 -0.42
C PRO A 405 8.20 -20.73 -0.80
N PHE A 406 7.20 -20.88 0.07
CA PHE A 406 5.87 -20.33 -0.14
C PHE A 406 5.88 -18.79 -0.11
N ALA A 407 6.64 -18.21 0.82
CA ALA A 407 6.82 -16.76 0.89
C ALA A 407 7.51 -16.20 -0.35
N ALA A 408 8.59 -16.83 -0.82
CA ALA A 408 9.31 -16.39 -2.02
C ALA A 408 8.40 -16.41 -3.27
N TYR A 409 7.61 -17.48 -3.44
CA TYR A 409 6.63 -17.58 -4.51
C TYR A 409 5.60 -16.44 -4.46
N LEU A 410 5.00 -16.20 -3.30
CA LEU A 410 4.00 -15.14 -3.14
C LEU A 410 4.60 -13.73 -3.30
N ILE A 411 5.81 -13.49 -2.79
CA ILE A 411 6.54 -12.22 -3.01
C ILE A 411 6.70 -11.97 -4.51
N PHE A 412 7.12 -12.99 -5.26
CA PHE A 412 7.32 -12.87 -6.70
C PHE A 412 6.02 -12.51 -7.43
N VAL A 413 4.92 -13.23 -7.14
CA VAL A 413 3.58 -12.91 -7.69
C VAL A 413 3.17 -11.49 -7.33
N SER A 414 3.39 -11.07 -6.09
CA SER A 414 3.05 -9.72 -5.61
C SER A 414 3.90 -8.62 -6.25
N ILE A 415 5.17 -8.86 -6.57
CA ILE A 415 6.03 -7.94 -7.34
C ILE A 415 5.45 -7.71 -8.73
N LEU A 416 5.11 -8.79 -9.44
CA LEU A 416 4.48 -8.69 -10.77
C LEU A 416 3.15 -7.94 -10.70
N ALA A 417 2.32 -8.28 -9.71
CA ALA A 417 1.02 -7.65 -9.50
C ALA A 417 1.13 -6.16 -9.18
N GLY A 418 2.08 -5.75 -8.32
CA GLY A 418 2.29 -4.34 -7.98
C GLY A 418 2.74 -3.53 -9.18
N PHE A 419 3.68 -4.04 -9.97
CA PHE A 419 4.13 -3.39 -11.20
C PHE A 419 3.00 -3.24 -12.24
N TRP A 420 2.29 -4.34 -12.54
CA TRP A 420 1.18 -4.32 -13.48
C TRP A 420 0.00 -3.47 -12.99
N GLY A 421 -0.32 -3.53 -11.69
CA GLY A 421 -1.38 -2.75 -11.07
C GLY A 421 -1.14 -1.26 -11.22
N GLN A 422 0.08 -0.79 -10.91
CA GLN A 422 0.45 0.61 -11.06
C GLN A 422 0.39 1.08 -12.52
N CYS A 423 0.96 0.29 -13.45
CA CYS A 423 0.89 0.60 -14.89
C CYS A 423 -0.56 0.70 -15.38
N LEU A 424 -1.40 -0.27 -15.01
CA LEU A 424 -2.79 -0.38 -15.44
C LEU A 424 -3.61 0.80 -14.94
N VAL A 425 -3.61 1.05 -13.63
CA VAL A 425 -4.47 2.08 -13.06
C VAL A 425 -3.98 3.46 -13.43
N ARG A 426 -2.68 3.70 -13.54
CA ARG A 426 -2.18 4.99 -14.02
C ARG A 426 -2.62 5.25 -15.47
N LYS A 427 -2.60 4.23 -16.33
CA LYS A 427 -3.12 4.35 -17.70
C LYS A 427 -4.61 4.67 -17.70
N ILE A 428 -5.40 4.01 -16.84
CA ILE A 428 -6.83 4.29 -16.68
C ILE A 428 -7.07 5.73 -16.21
N VAL A 429 -6.33 6.20 -15.20
CA VAL A 429 -6.40 7.58 -14.68
C VAL A 429 -6.05 8.59 -15.76
N HIS A 430 -5.05 8.31 -16.60
CA HIS A 430 -4.68 9.19 -17.71
C HIS A 430 -5.75 9.23 -18.81
N VAL A 431 -6.37 8.08 -19.13
CA VAL A 431 -7.44 8.00 -20.12
C VAL A 431 -8.71 8.71 -19.62
N LEU A 432 -9.07 8.53 -18.35
CA LEU A 432 -10.28 9.10 -17.77
C LEU A 432 -10.08 10.52 -17.24
N LYS A 433 -8.83 11.03 -17.18
CA LYS A 433 -8.44 12.32 -16.59
C LYS A 433 -9.00 12.56 -15.18
N ARG A 434 -9.10 11.50 -14.37
CA ARG A 434 -9.74 11.52 -13.03
C ARG A 434 -8.88 10.80 -12.00
N ALA A 435 -8.40 11.52 -10.99
CA ALA A 435 -7.58 10.97 -9.91
C ALA A 435 -8.42 10.33 -8.79
N SER A 436 -9.70 10.73 -8.66
CA SER A 436 -10.68 10.16 -7.74
C SER A 436 -10.85 8.64 -7.84
N LEU A 437 -10.54 8.05 -9.00
CA LEU A 437 -10.52 6.59 -9.20
C LEU A 437 -9.60 5.86 -8.21
N ILE A 438 -8.47 6.46 -7.85
CA ILE A 438 -7.53 5.88 -6.86
C ILE A 438 -8.22 5.78 -5.50
N VAL A 439 -9.00 6.79 -5.13
CA VAL A 439 -9.76 6.85 -3.87
C VAL A 439 -10.89 5.81 -3.84
N PHE A 440 -11.57 5.58 -4.97
CA PHE A 440 -12.57 4.52 -5.09
C PHE A 440 -11.95 3.12 -4.99
N ILE A 441 -10.80 2.89 -5.61
CA ILE A 441 -10.06 1.62 -5.49
C ILE A 441 -9.64 1.40 -4.03
N LEU A 442 -9.06 2.42 -3.40
CA LEU A 442 -8.73 2.44 -1.98
C LEU A 442 -9.92 2.02 -1.10
N SER A 443 -11.05 2.71 -1.22
CA SER A 443 -12.27 2.40 -0.44
C SER A 443 -12.79 0.99 -0.72
N SER A 444 -12.84 0.57 -1.98
CA SER A 444 -13.34 -0.75 -2.37
C SER A 444 -12.48 -1.89 -1.79
N VAL A 445 -11.16 -1.74 -1.81
CA VAL A 445 -10.23 -2.72 -1.22
C VAL A 445 -10.39 -2.78 0.30
N ILE A 446 -10.52 -1.64 0.98
CA ILE A 446 -10.77 -1.60 2.43
C ILE A 446 -12.11 -2.28 2.76
N PHE A 447 -13.16 -2.00 1.99
CA PHE A 447 -14.48 -2.60 2.19
C PHE A 447 -14.47 -4.12 1.97
N ALA A 448 -13.87 -4.59 0.88
CA ALA A 448 -13.70 -6.01 0.61
C ALA A 448 -12.89 -6.71 1.71
N SER A 449 -11.88 -6.02 2.25
CA SER A 449 -11.12 -6.50 3.40
C SER A 449 -11.99 -6.61 4.66
N ALA A 450 -12.87 -5.65 4.92
CA ALA A 450 -13.81 -5.68 6.05
C ALA A 450 -14.74 -6.90 5.96
N LEU A 451 -15.30 -7.15 4.79
CA LEU A 451 -16.19 -8.29 4.54
C LEU A 451 -15.45 -9.62 4.72
N THR A 452 -14.30 -9.78 4.07
CA THR A 452 -13.56 -11.05 4.07
C THR A 452 -12.97 -11.35 5.45
N MET A 453 -12.34 -10.39 6.13
CA MET A 453 -11.87 -10.57 7.51
C MET A 453 -13.02 -10.75 8.50
N GLY A 454 -14.13 -10.03 8.32
CA GLY A 454 -15.33 -10.20 9.13
C GLY A 454 -15.87 -11.62 9.06
N VAL A 455 -16.05 -12.18 7.85
CA VAL A 455 -16.53 -13.56 7.67
C VAL A 455 -15.59 -14.58 8.30
N VAL A 456 -14.26 -14.43 8.11
CA VAL A 456 -13.26 -15.32 8.71
C VAL A 456 -13.32 -15.26 10.23
N GLY A 457 -13.34 -14.03 10.77
CA GLY A 457 -13.40 -13.78 12.20
C GLY A 457 -14.65 -14.38 12.82
N THR A 458 -15.83 -14.09 12.27
CA THR A 458 -17.10 -14.62 12.76
C THR A 458 -17.16 -16.15 12.69
N ARG A 459 -16.73 -16.76 11.57
CA ARG A 459 -16.69 -18.23 11.47
C ARG A 459 -15.79 -18.87 12.52
N LYS A 460 -14.60 -18.29 12.73
CA LYS A 460 -13.66 -18.80 13.73
C LYS A 460 -14.19 -18.62 15.14
N SER A 461 -14.79 -17.47 15.45
CA SER A 461 -15.45 -17.23 16.73
C SER A 461 -16.58 -18.24 16.98
N ILE A 462 -17.48 -18.48 16.01
CA ILE A 462 -18.55 -19.48 16.15
C ILE A 462 -17.99 -20.88 16.37
N SER A 463 -16.96 -21.29 15.61
CA SER A 463 -16.31 -22.59 15.79
C SER A 463 -15.75 -22.75 17.20
N MET A 464 -15.10 -21.71 17.74
CA MET A 464 -14.58 -21.75 19.09
C MET A 464 -15.70 -21.84 20.15
N ILE A 465 -16.89 -21.24 19.89
CA ILE A 465 -18.05 -21.33 20.81
C ILE A 465 -18.55 -22.76 20.84
N ASN A 466 -18.72 -23.37 19.67
CA ASN A 466 -19.19 -24.74 19.53
C ASN A 466 -18.22 -25.75 20.16
N ASN A 467 -16.91 -25.50 20.06
CA ASN A 467 -15.87 -26.35 20.63
C ASN A 467 -15.61 -26.09 22.13
N HIS A 468 -16.31 -25.13 22.74
CA HIS A 468 -16.10 -24.69 24.13
C HIS A 468 -14.64 -24.28 24.43
N GLU A 469 -13.99 -23.66 23.44
CA GLU A 469 -12.62 -23.17 23.56
C GLU A 469 -12.58 -21.85 24.35
N TYR A 470 -11.46 -21.59 25.02
CA TYR A 470 -11.26 -20.37 25.80
C TYR A 470 -11.30 -19.11 24.90
N MET A 471 -12.19 -18.16 25.24
CA MET A 471 -12.43 -16.92 24.47
C MET A 471 -11.95 -15.63 25.13
N GLY A 472 -11.34 -15.76 26.30
CA GLY A 472 -10.82 -14.62 27.04
C GLY A 472 -9.47 -14.16 26.50
N PHE A 473 -8.86 -13.23 27.25
CA PHE A 473 -7.52 -12.75 26.94
C PHE A 473 -6.48 -13.84 27.22
N LEU A 474 -5.55 -14.01 26.29
CA LEU A 474 -4.48 -14.99 26.42
C LEU A 474 -3.32 -14.40 27.24
N ASP A 475 -2.70 -15.24 28.07
CA ASP A 475 -1.53 -14.86 28.84
C ASP A 475 -0.33 -14.64 27.91
N PHE A 476 0.22 -13.43 27.90
CA PHE A 476 1.38 -13.07 27.06
C PHE A 476 2.66 -13.86 27.42
N CYS A 477 2.81 -14.26 28.69
CA CYS A 477 4.03 -14.84 29.23
C CYS A 477 4.01 -16.36 29.40
N LYS A 478 2.97 -17.07 28.93
CA LYS A 478 2.87 -18.54 29.03
C LYS A 478 3.42 -19.29 27.83
#